data_AF-A0A3C0GA94-F1
#
_entry.id   AF-A0A3C0GA94-F1
#
_cell.length_a   1.000
_cell.length_b   1.000
_cell.length_c   1.000
_cell.angle_alpha   90.00
_cell.angle_beta   90.00
_cell.angle_gamma   90.00
#
_symmetry.space_group_name_H-M   'P 1'
#
loop_
_entity.id
_entity.type
_entity.pdbx_description
1 polymer ?
#
loop_
_entity_poly.entity_id
_entity_poly.type
_entity_poly.pdbx_seq_one_letter_code
_entity_poly.pdbx_strand_id
1 'polypeptide(L)'
;GTPVVAAVDGMVSATGEKGLGGKQVWLRAGLFGKSLYYAHLDSISVSTGNRVAIGDTLGLVGNTGNARTTAPHLHFGIYKSGQGAIDPLPFVKKTERPDIKRVLSTSKFIKVSAAIANYRNAPEVVGIKLGEVKRNDTLSLLGYTKDWAHIELLSGDKGFVYKSLVSEL
;
A
#
# COMPACT_ATOMS: atom_id res chain seq x y z
N GLY A 1 4.44 -3.82 6.21
CA GLY A 1 5.03 -4.15 4.90
C GLY A 1 4.25 -5.18 4.09
N THR A 2 3.41 -6.04 4.68
CA THR A 2 2.62 -7.04 3.94
C THR A 2 1.59 -6.37 3.02
N PRO A 3 1.39 -6.83 1.76
CA PRO A 3 0.34 -6.29 0.90
C PRO A 3 -1.07 -6.44 1.49
N VAL A 4 -1.86 -5.38 1.40
CA VAL A 4 -3.31 -5.38 1.66
C VAL A 4 -4.01 -5.37 0.33
N VAL A 5 -4.85 -6.37 0.07
CA VAL A 5 -5.50 -6.55 -1.24
C VAL A 5 -7.01 -6.29 -1.18
N ALA A 6 -7.58 -5.88 -2.31
CA ALA A 6 -9.01 -5.73 -2.50
C ALA A 6 -9.70 -7.09 -2.31
N ALA A 7 -10.69 -7.15 -1.41
CA ALA A 7 -11.41 -8.38 -1.12
C ALA A 7 -12.54 -8.66 -2.13
N VAL A 8 -12.92 -7.66 -2.91
CA VAL A 8 -13.96 -7.69 -3.94
C VAL A 8 -13.62 -6.69 -5.02
N ASP A 9 -14.21 -6.86 -6.20
CA ASP A 9 -14.20 -5.82 -7.23
C ASP A 9 -14.94 -4.57 -6.74
N GLY A 10 -14.43 -3.39 -7.09
CA GLY A 10 -15.08 -2.16 -6.66
C GLY A 10 -14.40 -0.88 -7.10
N MET A 11 -14.83 0.22 -6.49
CA MET A 11 -14.27 1.54 -6.69
C MET A 11 -13.81 2.12 -5.35
N VAL A 12 -12.59 2.64 -5.31
CA VAL A 12 -12.06 3.35 -4.14
C VAL A 12 -12.87 4.63 -3.95
N SER A 13 -13.67 4.69 -2.88
CA SER A 13 -14.57 5.82 -2.60
C SER A 13 -13.88 6.91 -1.80
N ALA A 14 -12.88 6.56 -0.99
CA ALA A 14 -12.05 7.50 -0.26
C ALA A 14 -10.74 6.85 0.14
N THR A 15 -9.69 7.66 0.26
CA THR A 15 -8.39 7.24 0.78
C THR A 15 -7.66 8.42 1.41
N GLY A 16 -6.70 8.16 2.29
CA GLY A 16 -5.87 9.19 2.93
C GLY A 16 -5.51 8.86 4.38
N GLU A 17 -4.84 9.79 5.06
CA GLU A 17 -4.50 9.68 6.48
C GLU A 17 -5.44 10.53 7.33
N LYS A 18 -6.37 9.90 8.05
CA LYS A 18 -7.39 10.64 8.81
C LYS A 18 -7.91 9.86 10.03
N GLY A 19 -8.13 10.59 11.11
CA GLY A 19 -8.80 10.08 12.32
C GLY A 19 -8.06 8.89 12.95
N LEU A 20 -8.82 8.03 13.64
CA LEU A 20 -8.27 6.88 14.37
C LEU A 20 -7.68 5.82 13.44
N GLY A 21 -8.17 5.70 12.21
CA GLY A 21 -7.68 4.73 11.23
C GLY A 21 -6.29 5.00 10.69
N GLY A 22 -5.77 6.22 10.84
CA GLY A 22 -4.53 6.62 10.20
C GLY A 22 -4.66 6.57 8.68
N LYS A 23 -3.68 5.98 8.00
CA LYS A 23 -3.75 5.74 6.55
C LYS A 23 -4.78 4.65 6.27
N GLN A 24 -5.73 4.96 5.41
CA GLN A 24 -6.90 4.13 5.20
C GLN A 24 -7.40 4.16 3.75
N VAL A 25 -8.04 3.08 3.33
CA VAL A 25 -8.73 2.94 2.04
C VAL A 25 -10.17 2.50 2.29
N TRP A 26 -11.12 3.18 1.63
CA TRP A 26 -12.51 2.79 1.54
C TRP A 26 -12.81 2.28 0.15
N LEU A 27 -13.31 1.05 0.05
CA LEU A 27 -13.65 0.38 -1.19
C LEU A 27 -15.15 0.15 -1.25
N ARG A 28 -15.84 0.73 -2.23
CA ARG A 28 -17.26 0.50 -2.46
C ARG A 28 -17.45 -0.67 -3.42
N ALA A 29 -18.10 -1.72 -2.96
CA ALA A 29 -18.43 -2.89 -3.77
C ALA A 29 -19.62 -2.57 -4.69
N GLY A 30 -19.43 -2.57 -6.02
CA GLY A 30 -20.50 -2.28 -6.99
C GLY A 30 -21.26 -0.95 -6.78
N LEU A 31 -22.37 -0.77 -7.50
CA LEU A 31 -23.14 0.49 -7.48
C LEU A 31 -23.88 0.75 -6.14
N PHE A 32 -24.38 -0.32 -5.51
CA PHE A 32 -25.23 -0.26 -4.31
C PHE A 32 -24.66 -1.03 -3.11
N GLY A 33 -23.46 -1.60 -3.24
CA GLY A 33 -22.95 -2.54 -2.25
C GLY A 33 -22.32 -1.88 -1.03
N LYS A 34 -21.82 -2.75 -0.16
CA LYS A 34 -21.18 -2.41 1.11
C LYS A 34 -19.87 -1.66 0.86
N SER A 35 -19.50 -0.82 1.81
CA SER A 35 -18.16 -0.24 1.84
C SER A 35 -17.25 -1.11 2.70
N LEU A 36 -16.13 -1.52 2.14
CA LEU A 36 -15.07 -2.20 2.87
C LEU A 36 -14.03 -1.16 3.31
N TYR A 37 -13.55 -1.31 4.53
CA TYR A 37 -12.64 -0.38 5.17
C TYR A 37 -11.34 -1.09 5.52
N TYR A 38 -10.21 -0.51 5.11
CA TYR A 38 -8.86 -1.00 5.34
C TYR A 38 -8.07 0.10 6.03
N ALA A 39 -7.55 -0.13 7.25
CA ALA A 39 -6.90 0.92 8.03
C ALA A 39 -5.56 0.48 8.64
N HIS A 40 -4.90 1.43 9.30
CA HIS A 40 -3.57 1.32 9.88
C HIS A 40 -2.48 1.05 8.84
N LEU A 41 -2.68 1.50 7.60
CA LEU A 41 -1.74 1.24 6.52
C LEU A 41 -0.40 1.97 6.74
N ASP A 42 0.68 1.43 6.20
CA ASP A 42 1.99 2.08 6.14
C ASP A 42 2.05 3.00 4.91
N SER A 43 1.59 2.48 3.78
CA SER A 43 1.46 3.19 2.51
C SER A 43 0.12 2.89 1.85
N ILE A 44 -0.31 3.83 1.02
CA ILE A 44 -1.52 3.74 0.21
C ILE A 44 -1.06 3.71 -1.26
N SER A 45 -1.52 2.71 -2.01
CA SER A 45 -1.11 2.50 -3.42
C SER A 45 -2.21 2.90 -4.42
N VAL A 46 -3.39 3.28 -3.93
CA VAL A 46 -4.55 3.64 -4.74
C VAL A 46 -5.06 5.05 -4.41
N SER A 47 -5.74 5.66 -5.35
CA SER A 47 -6.39 6.97 -5.24
C SER A 47 -7.91 6.87 -5.29
N THR A 48 -8.61 7.85 -4.72
CA THR A 48 -10.08 7.97 -4.83
C THR A 48 -10.49 7.96 -6.30
N GLY A 49 -11.52 7.17 -6.64
CA GLY A 49 -12.02 6.97 -7.99
C GLY A 49 -11.37 5.81 -8.75
N ASN A 50 -10.27 5.22 -8.26
CA ASN A 50 -9.70 4.03 -8.90
C ASN A 50 -10.68 2.85 -8.85
N ARG A 51 -10.81 2.14 -9.98
CA ARG A 51 -11.46 0.82 -10.03
C ARG A 51 -10.41 -0.24 -9.74
N VAL A 52 -10.77 -1.20 -8.93
CA VAL A 52 -9.90 -2.33 -8.54
C VAL A 52 -10.66 -3.64 -8.70
N ALA A 53 -9.93 -4.68 -9.09
CA ALA A 53 -10.40 -6.06 -9.07
C ALA A 53 -10.01 -6.74 -7.74
N ILE A 54 -10.67 -7.85 -7.43
CA ILE A 54 -10.29 -8.71 -6.32
C ILE A 54 -8.81 -9.14 -6.46
N GLY A 55 -8.05 -9.00 -5.37
CA GLY A 55 -6.61 -9.30 -5.33
C GLY A 55 -5.68 -8.12 -5.62
N ASP A 56 -6.19 -7.00 -6.14
CA ASP A 56 -5.40 -5.80 -6.40
C ASP A 56 -4.84 -5.22 -5.09
N THR A 57 -3.58 -4.75 -5.12
CA THR A 57 -2.96 -4.17 -3.92
C THR A 57 -3.45 -2.75 -3.67
N LEU A 58 -4.04 -2.54 -2.48
CA LEU A 58 -4.56 -1.24 -2.02
C LEU A 58 -3.51 -0.42 -1.26
N GLY A 59 -2.54 -1.10 -0.65
CA GLY A 59 -1.50 -0.51 0.18
C GLY A 59 -0.74 -1.59 0.94
N LEU A 60 0.05 -1.16 1.92
CA LEU A 60 0.84 -2.06 2.77
C LEU A 60 0.37 -1.98 4.22
N VAL A 61 0.33 -3.13 4.92
CA VAL A 61 0.08 -3.20 6.37
C VAL A 61 1.09 -2.31 7.08
N GLY A 62 0.61 -1.52 8.04
CA GLY A 62 1.46 -0.64 8.84
C GLY A 62 1.00 -0.56 10.27
N ASN A 63 1.18 0.64 10.84
CA ASN A 63 0.84 0.90 12.23
C ASN A 63 0.42 2.35 12.46
N THR A 64 -0.28 2.96 11.50
CA THR A 64 -0.67 4.38 11.58
C THR A 64 -2.00 4.57 12.34
N GLY A 65 -2.28 5.80 12.76
CA GLY A 65 -3.48 6.12 13.54
C GLY A 65 -3.34 5.71 15.00
N ASN A 66 -4.40 5.15 15.57
CA ASN A 66 -4.37 4.67 16.97
C ASN A 66 -3.62 3.34 17.14
N ALA A 67 -3.27 2.64 16.05
CA ALA A 67 -2.48 1.41 16.11
C ALA A 67 -1.01 1.64 16.49
N ARG A 68 -0.49 2.88 16.42
CA ARG A 68 0.95 3.21 16.55
C ARG A 68 1.69 2.66 17.78
N THR A 69 0.98 2.34 18.86
CA THR A 69 1.53 1.77 20.10
C THR A 69 1.33 0.26 20.22
N THR A 70 0.92 -0.41 19.14
CA THR A 70 0.63 -1.85 19.06
C THR A 70 1.49 -2.52 18.00
N ALA A 71 1.42 -3.85 17.88
CA ALA A 71 2.06 -4.55 16.78
C ALA A 71 1.38 -4.22 15.43
N PRO A 72 2.12 -4.09 14.32
CA PRO A 72 1.55 -3.82 13.00
C PRO A 72 0.48 -4.84 12.61
N HIS A 73 -0.69 -4.36 12.21
CA HIS A 73 -1.83 -5.20 11.82
C HIS A 73 -2.75 -4.47 10.84
N LEU A 74 -3.68 -5.21 10.22
CA LEU A 74 -4.73 -4.67 9.38
C LEU A 74 -6.02 -4.59 10.18
N HIS A 75 -6.60 -3.40 10.29
CA HIS A 75 -8.03 -3.28 10.63
C HIS A 75 -8.85 -3.42 9.36
N PHE A 76 -9.76 -4.39 9.35
CA PHE A 76 -10.70 -4.65 8.25
C PHE A 76 -12.13 -4.52 8.76
N GLY A 77 -12.95 -3.72 8.07
CA GLY A 77 -14.35 -3.50 8.43
C GLY A 77 -15.28 -3.55 7.21
N ILE A 78 -16.54 -3.90 7.46
CA ILE A 78 -17.61 -3.86 6.45
C ILE A 78 -18.69 -2.90 6.94
N TYR A 79 -19.13 -1.99 6.07
CA TYR A 79 -20.09 -0.96 6.37
C TYR A 79 -21.26 -1.00 5.41
N LYS A 80 -22.47 -0.90 5.95
CA LYS A 80 -23.70 -0.77 5.17
C LYS A 80 -24.13 0.70 5.11
N SER A 81 -24.49 1.15 3.91
CA SER A 81 -24.91 2.53 3.67
C SER A 81 -26.04 2.93 4.63
N GLY A 82 -25.85 4.05 5.33
CA GLY A 82 -26.81 4.59 6.31
C GLY A 82 -26.96 3.79 7.60
N GLN A 83 -26.27 2.65 7.76
CA GLN A 83 -26.43 1.75 8.92
C GLN A 83 -25.12 1.52 9.70
N GLY A 84 -23.97 1.94 9.16
CA GLY A 84 -22.69 1.83 9.86
C GLY A 84 -22.03 0.47 9.72
N ALA A 85 -21.18 0.13 10.67
CA ALA A 85 -20.40 -1.11 10.67
C ALA A 85 -21.28 -2.33 10.91
N ILE A 86 -20.95 -3.45 10.25
CA ILE A 86 -21.59 -4.75 10.45
C ILE A 86 -20.51 -5.81 10.74
N ASP A 87 -20.91 -6.90 11.39
CA ASP A 87 -20.01 -8.03 11.66
C ASP A 87 -19.44 -8.58 10.33
N PRO A 88 -18.10 -8.58 10.14
CA PRO A 88 -17.48 -9.10 8.93
C PRO A 88 -17.43 -10.62 8.88
N LEU A 89 -17.49 -11.33 10.02
CA LEU A 89 -17.27 -12.78 10.08
C LEU A 89 -18.20 -13.59 9.16
N PRO A 90 -19.50 -13.29 9.03
CA PRO A 90 -20.39 -14.00 8.10
C PRO A 90 -19.99 -13.88 6.62
N PHE A 91 -19.17 -12.88 6.25
CA PHE A 91 -18.73 -12.63 4.88
C PHE A 91 -17.34 -13.21 4.59
N VAL A 92 -16.61 -13.64 5.63
CA VAL A 92 -15.24 -14.15 5.49
C VAL A 92 -15.27 -15.66 5.51
N LYS A 93 -14.82 -16.28 4.41
CA LYS A 93 -14.60 -17.72 4.34
C LYS A 93 -13.10 -17.99 4.37
N LYS A 94 -12.69 -19.03 5.09
CA LYS A 94 -11.33 -19.55 4.99
C LYS A 94 -11.16 -20.10 3.57
N THR A 95 -10.40 -19.39 2.76
CA THR A 95 -10.07 -19.75 1.38
C THR A 95 -8.57 -19.97 1.29
N GLU A 96 -8.13 -20.66 0.23
CA GLU A 96 -6.72 -20.64 -0.14
C GLU A 96 -6.29 -19.20 -0.42
N ARG A 97 -5.05 -18.85 -0.06
CA ARG A 97 -4.56 -17.47 -0.22
C ARG A 97 -4.68 -17.09 -1.70
N PRO A 98 -5.44 -16.04 -2.06
CA PRO A 98 -5.56 -15.65 -3.45
C PRO A 98 -4.17 -15.28 -3.99
N ASP A 99 -3.85 -15.76 -5.19
CA ASP A 99 -2.68 -15.28 -5.92
C ASP A 99 -2.80 -13.77 -6.08
N ILE A 100 -1.84 -13.04 -5.51
CA ILE A 100 -1.79 -11.59 -5.58
C ILE A 100 -1.52 -11.22 -7.04
N LYS A 101 -2.60 -11.09 -7.82
CA LYS A 101 -2.53 -10.54 -9.18
C LYS A 101 -2.14 -9.09 -9.04
N ARG A 102 -0.89 -8.81 -9.43
CA ARG A 102 -0.30 -7.48 -9.48
C ARG A 102 -1.09 -6.63 -10.48
N VAL A 103 -2.19 -6.01 -10.08
CA VAL A 103 -2.98 -5.14 -10.96
C VAL A 103 -2.60 -3.68 -10.70
N LEU A 104 -2.18 -3.05 -11.80
CA LEU A 104 -2.17 -1.61 -12.03
C LEU A 104 -1.64 -0.77 -10.87
N SER A 105 -0.37 -1.01 -10.60
CA SER A 105 0.58 0.08 -10.45
C SER A 105 0.21 1.16 -11.47
N THR A 106 -0.44 2.26 -11.05
CA THR A 106 -0.06 3.55 -11.61
C THR A 106 1.42 3.64 -11.27
N SER A 107 2.27 3.11 -12.14
CA SER A 107 3.70 3.03 -11.89
C SER A 107 4.17 4.44 -11.73
N LYS A 108 4.17 4.90 -10.49
CA LYS A 108 4.72 6.18 -10.14
C LYS A 108 6.19 5.94 -10.23
N PHE A 109 6.72 6.26 -11.39
CA PHE A 109 8.13 6.13 -11.64
C PHE A 109 8.81 7.29 -10.93
N ILE A 110 9.86 6.97 -10.21
CA ILE A 110 10.75 7.96 -9.61
C ILE A 110 12.12 7.82 -10.27
N LYS A 111 12.86 8.91 -10.27
CA LYS A 111 14.18 8.99 -10.86
C LYS A 111 15.23 9.13 -9.78
N VAL A 112 16.36 8.46 -9.94
CA VAL A 112 17.51 8.65 -9.05
C VAL A 112 18.16 10.00 -9.35
N SER A 113 18.23 10.89 -8.36
CA SER A 113 18.79 12.24 -8.48
C SER A 113 20.26 12.29 -8.04
N ALA A 114 20.65 11.43 -7.09
CA ALA A 114 22.03 11.26 -6.65
C ALA A 114 22.91 10.60 -7.74
N ALA A 115 24.23 10.78 -7.67
CA ALA A 115 25.16 10.10 -8.58
C ALA A 115 25.04 8.57 -8.46
N ILE A 116 25.00 8.09 -7.22
CA ILE A 116 24.78 6.71 -6.83
C ILE A 116 23.86 6.73 -5.60
N ALA A 117 22.89 5.82 -5.55
CA ALA A 117 22.09 5.55 -4.38
C ALA A 117 22.12 4.05 -4.05
N ASN A 118 22.46 3.72 -2.80
CA ASN A 118 22.41 2.35 -2.32
C ASN A 118 20.94 1.98 -2.04
N TYR A 119 20.50 0.81 -2.50
CA TYR A 119 19.21 0.25 -2.07
C TYR A 119 19.42 -0.94 -1.13
N ARG A 120 18.53 -1.06 -0.15
CA ARG A 120 18.65 -1.98 0.99
C ARG A 120 17.42 -2.87 1.14
N ASN A 121 17.53 -3.95 1.89
CA ASN A 121 16.42 -4.86 2.16
C ASN A 121 15.38 -4.29 3.16
N ALA A 122 15.74 -3.25 3.91
CA ALA A 122 14.89 -2.64 4.93
C ALA A 122 15.04 -1.10 4.92
N PRO A 123 14.03 -0.33 5.39
CA PRO A 123 14.05 1.13 5.45
C PRO A 123 14.89 1.64 6.63
N GLU A 124 16.14 1.23 6.73
CA GLU A 124 17.07 1.59 7.81
C GLU A 124 18.53 1.57 7.32
N VAL A 125 19.38 2.42 7.89
CA VAL A 125 20.80 2.55 7.49
C VAL A 125 21.56 1.24 7.66
N VAL A 126 21.24 0.52 8.74
CA VAL A 126 21.87 -0.75 9.12
C VAL A 126 21.38 -1.94 8.28
N GLY A 127 20.36 -1.74 7.43
CA GLY A 127 19.84 -2.77 6.55
C GLY A 127 20.89 -3.27 5.56
N ILE A 128 20.76 -4.51 5.10
CA ILE A 128 21.70 -5.12 4.16
C ILE A 128 21.63 -4.35 2.83
N LYS A 129 22.78 -3.89 2.34
CA LYS A 129 22.90 -3.31 1.00
C LYS A 129 22.69 -4.41 -0.03
N LEU A 130 21.64 -4.25 -0.83
CA LEU A 130 21.31 -5.17 -1.92
C LEU A 130 22.04 -4.78 -3.21
N GLY A 131 22.29 -3.48 -3.41
CA GLY A 131 23.01 -2.98 -4.57
C GLY A 131 23.01 -1.46 -4.67
N GLU A 132 23.28 -0.98 -5.88
CA GLU A 132 23.37 0.43 -6.22
C GLU A 132 22.55 0.75 -7.47
N VAL A 133 21.92 1.92 -7.48
CA VAL A 133 21.27 2.52 -8.64
C VAL A 133 21.93 3.87 -8.92
N LYS A 134 21.99 4.27 -10.19
CA LYS A 134 22.75 5.45 -10.64
C LYS A 134 21.81 6.58 -11.03
N ARG A 135 22.37 7.80 -11.10
CA ARG A 135 21.64 8.97 -11.58
C ARG A 135 20.91 8.66 -12.89
N ASN A 136 19.67 9.11 -12.97
CA ASN A 136 18.75 8.92 -14.07
C ASN A 136 18.12 7.53 -14.21
N ASP A 137 18.51 6.55 -13.39
CA ASP A 137 17.77 5.29 -13.34
C ASP A 137 16.32 5.54 -12.95
N THR A 138 15.41 4.84 -13.63
CA THR A 138 13.98 4.91 -13.41
C THR A 138 13.54 3.71 -12.58
N LEU A 139 12.88 3.97 -11.46
CA LEU A 139 12.47 2.96 -10.49
C LEU A 139 10.94 3.01 -10.35
N SER A 140 10.32 1.84 -10.17
CA SER A 140 8.91 1.79 -9.81
C SER A 140 8.76 2.08 -8.32
N LEU A 141 8.04 3.14 -7.95
CA LEU A 141 7.74 3.44 -6.55
C LEU A 141 6.61 2.54 -6.06
N LEU A 142 6.90 1.75 -5.03
CA LEU A 142 5.93 0.90 -4.33
C LEU A 142 5.32 1.61 -3.11
N GLY A 143 6.00 2.61 -2.56
CA GLY A 143 5.51 3.43 -1.44
C GLY A 143 6.62 4.22 -0.75
N TYR A 144 6.26 4.95 0.31
CA TYR A 144 7.20 5.65 1.16
C TYR A 144 7.04 5.23 2.62
N THR A 145 8.14 5.21 3.35
CA THR A 145 8.16 5.34 4.82
C THR A 145 8.51 6.79 5.18
N LYS A 146 8.92 7.05 6.43
CA LYS A 146 9.35 8.39 6.87
C LYS A 146 10.49 8.95 6.00
N ASP A 147 11.58 8.19 5.88
CA ASP A 147 12.82 8.64 5.24
C ASP A 147 13.19 7.83 3.99
N TRP A 148 12.39 6.82 3.63
CA TRP A 148 12.74 5.85 2.58
C TRP A 148 11.65 5.72 1.52
N ALA A 149 12.07 5.52 0.28
CA ALA A 149 11.22 5.08 -0.82
C ALA A 149 11.37 3.56 -0.97
N HIS A 150 10.26 2.83 -0.92
CA HIS A 150 10.18 1.43 -1.31
C HIS A 150 10.07 1.37 -2.83
N ILE A 151 11.05 0.71 -3.46
CA ILE A 151 11.22 0.70 -4.91
C ILE A 151 11.31 -0.71 -5.46
N GLU A 152 10.98 -0.84 -6.74
CA GLU A 152 11.23 -2.03 -7.56
C GLU A 152 12.02 -1.63 -8.81
N LEU A 153 13.11 -2.35 -9.05
CA LEU A 153 13.95 -2.21 -10.24
C LEU A 153 13.25 -2.85 -11.45
N LEU A 154 13.72 -2.52 -12.65
CA LEU A 154 13.25 -3.19 -13.88
C LEU A 154 13.55 -4.69 -13.89
N SER A 155 14.55 -5.15 -13.14
CA SER A 155 14.85 -6.58 -12.93
C SER A 155 13.78 -7.30 -12.10
N GLY A 156 12.89 -6.57 -11.41
CA GLY A 156 11.93 -7.11 -10.44
C GLY A 156 12.45 -7.13 -9.00
N ASP A 157 13.72 -6.79 -8.77
CA ASP A 157 14.30 -6.69 -7.43
C ASP A 157 13.66 -5.55 -6.64
N LYS A 158 13.39 -5.79 -5.35
CA LYS A 158 12.76 -4.82 -4.45
C LYS A 158 13.69 -4.39 -3.35
N GLY A 159 13.55 -3.15 -2.91
CA GLY A 159 14.27 -2.64 -1.75
C GLY A 159 13.93 -1.21 -1.40
N PHE A 160 14.72 -0.63 -0.52
CA PHE A 160 14.51 0.70 0.02
C PHE A 160 15.69 1.60 -0.32
N VAL A 161 15.40 2.78 -0.86
CA VAL A 161 16.38 3.84 -1.12
C VAL A 161 16.01 5.07 -0.29
N TYR A 162 16.99 5.85 0.13
CA TYR A 162 16.72 7.10 0.84
C TYR A 162 15.87 8.04 -0.02
N LYS A 163 14.78 8.56 0.56
CA LYS A 163 13.83 9.43 -0.13
C LYS A 163 14.50 10.70 -0.68
N SER A 164 15.53 11.21 -0.01
CA SER A 164 16.30 12.37 -0.45
C SER A 164 17.16 12.14 -1.71
N LEU A 165 17.37 10.89 -2.11
CA LEU A 165 18.22 10.52 -3.25
C LEU A 165 17.42 10.24 -4.53
N VAL A 166 16.10 10.40 -4.47
CA VAL A 166 15.17 10.16 -5.58
C VAL A 166 14.24 11.35 -5.72
N SER A 167 13.76 11.57 -6.94
CA SER A 167 12.77 12.61 -7.26
C SER A 167 11.62 12.00 -8.04
N GLU A 168 10.41 12.54 -7.88
CA GLU A 168 9.29 12.18 -8.74
C GLU A 168 9.59 12.63 -10.18
N LEU A 169 9.12 11.85 -11.16
CA LEU A 169 9.17 12.21 -12.58
C LEU A 169 8.14 13.29 -12.92
#